data_AF-A0A314V214-F1
#
_entry.id   AF-A0A314V214-F1
#
_cell.length_a   1.000
_cell.length_b   1.000
_cell.length_c   1.000
_cell.angle_alpha   90.00
_cell.angle_beta   90.00
_cell.angle_gamma   90.00
#
_symmetry.space_group_name_H-M   'P 1'
#
loop_
_entity.id
_entity.type
_entity.pdbx_description
1 polymer ?
#
loop_
_entity_poly.entity_id
_entity_poly.type
_entity_poly.pdbx_seq_one_letter_code
_entity_poly.pdbx_strand_id
1 'polypeptide(L)'
;MGRIYGVHLMVLLFLGMFMSSFCQDDDSDNFTAVYIVTLREVPAAHYEAELRRNSNGIRHGGASARLNIHKHRYGLLYCRVHDSLLRRVLRGEKYLKLYSYHYLINGFAVLVTPDQVDKLSRRREVANVVLDFSVRTATTHTPQFLGLPQGAWIQGGGYESAGEGMVIGLIDTGIDPTHSSFADLISEHPYPVPAHFSGICEVTRDFPSGSCNRKLIGARHFAASAITRGVFNSSQDFASPFDGDGHGTHTASIAAGNHGIPVVVAGHHFGNASGMAPRSHIAVYKALYKGFGGFAADVVAAIDQAAQDGVDIISFINLPTGVLPALQYFSIP
;
A
#
# COMPACT_ATOMS: atom_id res chain seq x y z
N MET A 1 -27.15 75.30 -23.22
CA MET A 1 -28.26 74.34 -23.01
C MET A 1 -27.66 73.06 -22.41
N GLY A 2 -28.32 72.49 -21.41
CA GLY A 2 -27.70 71.75 -20.31
C GLY A 2 -26.98 70.45 -20.62
N ARG A 3 -26.10 70.04 -19.70
CA ARG A 3 -25.90 68.65 -19.30
C ARG A 3 -25.40 68.56 -17.86
N ILE A 4 -25.92 67.55 -17.19
CA ILE A 4 -26.09 67.35 -15.75
C ILE A 4 -24.87 66.61 -15.18
N TYR A 5 -24.34 67.06 -14.04
CA TYR A 5 -23.49 66.25 -13.16
C TYR A 5 -24.17 66.14 -11.80
N GLY A 6 -24.62 64.92 -11.48
CA GLY A 6 -25.22 64.59 -10.19
C GLY A 6 -24.13 64.44 -9.13
N VAL A 7 -24.27 65.22 -8.05
CA VAL A 7 -23.50 65.08 -6.82
C VAL A 7 -24.45 64.47 -5.79
N HIS A 8 -24.22 63.21 -5.39
CA HIS A 8 -24.91 62.63 -4.23
C HIS A 8 -24.03 62.74 -2.98
N LEU A 9 -24.56 63.54 -2.06
CA LEU A 9 -24.11 63.86 -0.71
C LEU A 9 -24.23 62.63 0.21
N MET A 10 -23.17 62.31 0.94
CA MET A 10 -23.19 61.36 2.06
C MET A 10 -24.05 61.90 3.21
N VAL A 11 -24.97 61.08 3.71
CA VAL A 11 -25.58 61.25 5.04
C VAL A 11 -25.52 59.92 5.77
N LEU A 12 -24.68 59.88 6.80
CA LEU A 12 -24.60 58.83 7.82
C LEU A 12 -25.76 59.00 8.80
N LEU A 13 -26.56 57.95 8.99
CA LEU A 13 -27.50 57.82 10.10
C LEU A 13 -27.25 56.48 10.81
N PHE A 14 -26.57 56.57 11.95
CA PHE A 14 -26.50 55.51 12.96
C PHE A 14 -27.85 55.45 13.70
N LEU A 15 -28.50 54.28 13.71
CA LEU A 15 -29.50 53.95 14.72
C LEU A 15 -29.26 52.53 15.24
N GLY A 16 -29.34 52.40 16.56
CA GLY A 16 -28.73 51.34 17.35
C GLY A 16 -29.44 49.99 17.33
N MET A 17 -28.62 48.98 17.62
CA MET A 17 -28.98 47.61 17.95
C MET A 17 -29.95 47.54 19.13
N PHE A 18 -31.12 46.96 18.92
CA PHE A 18 -31.81 46.11 19.90
C PHE A 18 -32.83 45.27 19.14
N MET A 19 -32.47 44.05 18.77
CA MET A 19 -33.42 42.99 18.42
C MET A 19 -32.89 41.69 19.01
N SER A 20 -33.70 41.18 19.93
CA SER A 20 -33.60 39.90 20.61
C SER A 20 -33.44 38.75 19.61
N SER A 21 -32.29 38.08 19.65
CA SER A 21 -32.11 36.78 18.98
C SER A 21 -32.69 35.70 19.89
N PHE A 22 -33.85 35.19 19.49
CA PHE A 22 -34.34 33.88 19.91
C PHE A 22 -33.37 32.78 19.45
N CYS A 23 -33.35 31.71 20.24
CA CYS A 23 -32.48 30.55 20.16
C CYS A 23 -32.49 29.84 18.80
N GLN A 24 -31.31 29.39 18.37
CA GLN A 24 -31.13 28.10 17.70
C GLN A 24 -29.88 27.48 18.33
N ASP A 25 -30.13 26.58 19.29
CA ASP A 25 -29.19 25.51 19.64
C ASP A 25 -29.06 24.64 18.38
N ASP A 26 -27.98 24.81 17.63
CA ASP A 26 -27.57 23.82 16.63
C ASP A 26 -26.77 22.74 17.36
N ASP A 27 -27.37 21.54 17.40
CA ASP A 27 -26.80 20.29 17.87
C ASP A 27 -25.32 20.17 17.49
N SER A 28 -24.46 19.95 18.49
CA SER A 28 -23.10 19.48 18.24
C SER A 28 -23.19 18.07 17.67
N ASP A 29 -23.26 17.98 16.35
CA ASP A 29 -23.25 16.73 15.59
C ASP A 29 -21.95 15.99 15.92
N ASN A 30 -22.04 15.03 16.85
CA ASN A 30 -20.92 14.30 17.40
C ASN A 30 -20.45 13.32 16.32
N PHE A 31 -19.62 13.81 15.39
CA PHE A 31 -19.24 13.06 14.19
C PHE A 31 -18.66 11.70 14.55
N THR A 32 -19.35 10.63 14.14
CA THR A 32 -18.89 9.26 14.37
C THR A 32 -17.76 8.92 13.41
N ALA A 33 -16.70 8.30 13.92
CA ALA A 33 -15.60 7.78 13.10
C ALA A 33 -15.29 6.33 13.47
N VAL A 34 -14.59 5.62 12.58
CA VAL A 34 -14.18 4.24 12.84
C VAL A 34 -12.90 4.26 13.66
N TYR A 35 -12.85 3.45 14.71
CA TYR A 35 -11.68 3.26 15.55
C TYR A 35 -11.32 1.78 15.64
N ILE A 36 -10.02 1.50 15.68
CA ILE A 36 -9.45 0.19 15.97
C ILE A 36 -9.12 0.15 17.46
N VAL A 37 -9.78 -0.76 18.19
CA VAL A 37 -9.57 -1.01 19.62
C VAL A 37 -8.82 -2.32 19.80
N THR A 38 -7.68 -2.29 20.48
CA THR A 38 -6.89 -3.48 20.80
C THR A 38 -6.99 -3.79 22.30
N LEU A 39 -7.08 -5.07 22.64
CA LEU A 39 -7.21 -5.56 24.01
C LEU A 39 -5.88 -6.08 24.55
N ARG A 40 -5.71 -6.05 25.88
CA ARG A 40 -4.46 -6.50 26.54
C ARG A 40 -4.27 -8.01 26.56
N GLU A 41 -5.34 -8.78 26.44
CA GLU A 41 -5.26 -10.24 26.41
C GLU A 41 -4.62 -10.73 25.10
N VAL A 42 -3.82 -11.79 25.19
CA VAL A 42 -3.12 -12.37 24.04
C VAL A 42 -4.09 -12.94 22.99
N PRO A 43 -3.76 -12.86 21.69
CA PRO A 43 -4.61 -13.35 20.59
C PRO A 43 -4.55 -14.88 20.45
N ALA A 44 -5.47 -15.45 19.66
CA ALA A 44 -5.61 -16.90 19.51
C ALA A 44 -4.36 -17.61 18.96
N ALA A 45 -3.57 -16.96 18.08
CA ALA A 45 -2.35 -17.55 17.53
C ALA A 45 -1.28 -17.88 18.58
N HIS A 46 -1.27 -17.17 19.72
CA HIS A 46 -0.33 -17.43 20.81
C HIS A 46 -0.56 -18.82 21.44
N TYR A 47 -1.83 -19.17 21.67
CA TYR A 47 -2.20 -20.48 22.21
C TYR A 47 -1.95 -21.62 21.22
N GLU A 48 -2.10 -21.36 19.92
CA GLU A 48 -1.77 -22.36 18.88
C GLU A 48 -0.26 -22.66 18.85
N ALA A 49 0.58 -21.66 19.06
CA ALA A 49 2.04 -21.83 19.18
C ALA A 49 2.44 -22.64 20.43
N GLU A 50 1.79 -22.40 21.57
CA GLU A 50 2.00 -23.19 22.79
C GLU A 50 1.52 -24.64 22.66
N LEU A 51 0.34 -24.86 22.07
CA LEU A 51 -0.18 -26.20 21.80
C LEU A 51 0.74 -26.97 20.84
N ARG A 52 1.27 -26.30 19.81
CA ARG A 52 2.26 -26.88 18.90
C ARG A 52 3.53 -27.29 19.62
N ARG A 53 4.10 -26.42 20.47
CA ARG A 53 5.27 -26.74 21.31
C ARG A 53 5.04 -27.98 22.19
N ASN A 54 3.86 -28.11 22.78
CA ASN A 54 3.51 -29.24 23.65
C ASN A 54 3.16 -30.53 22.87
N SER A 55 2.80 -30.43 21.59
CA SER A 55 2.36 -31.56 20.76
C SER A 55 3.46 -32.26 19.96
N ASN A 56 4.73 -31.83 20.07
CA ASN A 56 5.89 -32.44 19.41
C ASN A 56 6.20 -33.91 19.79
N GLY A 57 5.29 -34.59 20.51
CA GLY A 57 5.41 -36.00 20.90
C GLY A 57 4.44 -36.99 20.22
N ILE A 58 3.50 -36.59 19.35
CA ILE A 58 2.50 -37.54 18.80
C ILE A 58 2.34 -37.41 17.27
N ARG A 59 2.63 -38.52 16.55
CA ARG A 59 2.53 -38.65 15.09
C ARG A 59 1.11 -38.94 14.59
N HIS A 60 0.82 -38.34 13.43
CA HIS A 60 -0.11 -38.69 12.32
C HIS A 60 -1.65 -38.62 12.47
N GLY A 61 -2.27 -37.99 11.46
CA GLY A 61 -3.58 -38.38 10.90
C GLY A 61 -4.79 -37.50 11.20
N GLY A 62 -4.94 -37.01 12.44
CA GLY A 62 -6.17 -36.32 12.89
C GLY A 62 -6.00 -34.85 13.30
N ALA A 63 -4.80 -34.29 13.17
CA ALA A 63 -4.45 -32.98 13.71
C ALA A 63 -5.20 -31.82 13.02
N SER A 64 -5.39 -31.87 11.70
CA SER A 64 -5.96 -30.75 10.92
C SER A 64 -7.43 -30.48 11.24
N ALA A 65 -8.26 -31.52 11.38
CA ALA A 65 -9.66 -31.39 11.75
C ALA A 65 -9.85 -30.88 13.20
N ARG A 66 -9.04 -31.37 14.14
CA ARG A 66 -9.04 -30.90 15.54
C ARG A 66 -8.58 -29.44 15.66
N LEU A 67 -7.57 -29.04 14.89
CA LEU A 67 -7.07 -27.67 14.85
C LEU A 67 -8.14 -26.70 14.31
N ASN A 68 -8.87 -27.09 13.26
CA ASN A 68 -9.96 -26.28 12.71
C ASN A 68 -11.15 -26.12 13.67
N ILE A 69 -11.51 -27.18 14.41
CA ILE A 69 -12.57 -27.10 15.43
C ILE A 69 -12.15 -26.17 16.57
N HIS A 70 -10.89 -26.20 17.00
CA HIS A 70 -10.37 -25.25 18.00
C HIS A 70 -10.35 -23.81 17.46
N LYS A 71 -9.85 -23.57 16.24
CA LYS A 71 -9.85 -22.24 15.61
C LYS A 71 -11.23 -21.59 15.60
N HIS A 72 -12.26 -22.34 15.22
CA HIS A 72 -13.63 -21.84 15.19
C HIS A 72 -14.17 -21.53 16.60
N ARG A 73 -13.89 -22.42 17.57
CA ARG A 73 -14.37 -22.27 18.94
C ARG A 73 -13.71 -21.12 19.69
N TYR A 74 -12.41 -20.88 19.48
CA TYR A 74 -11.71 -19.72 20.03
C TYR A 74 -12.16 -18.41 19.36
N GLY A 75 -12.35 -18.38 18.04
CA GLY A 75 -12.87 -17.19 17.34
C GLY A 75 -14.22 -16.72 17.89
N LEU A 76 -15.15 -17.66 18.14
CA LEU A 76 -16.44 -17.35 18.76
C LEU A 76 -16.31 -16.82 20.19
N LEU A 77 -15.33 -17.29 20.96
CA LEU A 77 -15.09 -16.83 22.33
C LEU A 77 -14.62 -15.36 22.34
N TYR A 78 -13.60 -15.02 21.53
CA TYR A 78 -13.11 -13.64 21.44
C TYR A 78 -14.21 -12.68 20.95
N CYS A 79 -15.00 -13.08 19.95
CA CYS A 79 -16.14 -12.27 19.52
C CYS A 79 -17.13 -11.98 20.66
N ARG A 80 -17.42 -12.96 21.52
CA ARG A 80 -18.28 -12.75 22.71
C ARG A 80 -17.64 -11.82 23.73
N VAL A 81 -16.33 -11.93 23.94
CA VAL A 81 -15.59 -11.02 24.84
C VAL A 81 -15.67 -9.58 24.33
N HIS A 82 -15.45 -9.36 23.03
CA HIS A 82 -15.56 -8.04 22.42
C HIS A 82 -16.97 -7.45 22.59
N ASP A 83 -17.99 -8.25 22.27
CA ASP A 83 -19.39 -7.84 22.40
C ASP A 83 -19.76 -7.53 23.85
N SER A 84 -19.28 -8.34 24.80
CA SER A 84 -19.51 -8.12 26.22
C SER A 84 -18.83 -6.85 26.72
N LEU A 85 -17.64 -6.51 26.21
CA LEU A 85 -16.97 -5.26 26.54
C LEU A 85 -17.76 -4.07 25.99
N LEU A 86 -18.09 -4.08 24.70
CA LEU A 86 -18.84 -3.00 24.05
C LEU A 86 -20.20 -2.75 24.73
N ARG A 87 -20.99 -3.81 24.98
CA ARG A 87 -22.29 -3.69 25.67
C ARG A 87 -22.19 -3.13 27.08
N ARG A 88 -21.08 -3.42 27.78
CA ARG A 88 -20.86 -2.98 29.16
C ARG A 88 -20.39 -1.54 29.22
N VAL A 89 -19.50 -1.14 28.30
CA VAL A 89 -18.89 0.19 28.30
C VAL A 89 -19.81 1.23 27.67
N LEU A 90 -20.49 0.87 26.58
CA LEU A 90 -21.37 1.75 25.80
C LEU A 90 -22.85 1.40 26.04
N ARG A 91 -23.20 1.08 27.28
CA ARG A 91 -24.53 0.58 27.63
C ARG A 91 -25.59 1.64 27.34
N GLY A 92 -26.53 1.31 26.45
CA GLY A 92 -27.61 2.22 26.05
C GLY A 92 -27.23 3.22 24.97
N GLU A 93 -26.00 3.15 24.45
CA GLU A 93 -25.51 4.03 23.39
C GLU A 93 -25.49 3.29 22.04
N LYS A 94 -25.62 4.04 20.95
CA LYS A 94 -25.50 3.50 19.60
C LYS A 94 -24.02 3.35 19.23
N TYR A 95 -23.67 2.21 18.65
CA TYR A 95 -22.38 1.93 18.04
C TYR A 95 -22.56 0.86 16.96
N LEU A 96 -21.63 0.80 16.00
CA LEU A 96 -21.60 -0.26 15.00
C LEU A 96 -20.22 -0.95 15.02
N LYS A 97 -20.19 -2.22 15.43
CA LYS A 97 -18.97 -3.02 15.33
C LYS A 97 -18.82 -3.54 13.90
N LEU A 98 -17.72 -3.18 13.25
CA LEU A 98 -17.42 -3.56 11.87
C LEU A 98 -16.73 -4.93 11.81
N TYR A 99 -15.72 -5.14 12.65
CA TYR A 99 -14.90 -6.36 12.64
C TYR A 99 -14.50 -6.79 14.05
N SER A 100 -14.29 -8.09 14.22
CA SER A 100 -13.61 -8.68 15.38
C SER A 100 -12.28 -9.30 14.90
N TYR A 101 -11.17 -8.83 15.44
CA TYR A 101 -9.85 -9.40 15.24
C TYR A 101 -9.56 -10.37 16.39
N HIS A 102 -9.33 -11.65 16.09
CA HIS A 102 -9.07 -12.65 17.14
C HIS A 102 -7.84 -13.52 16.88
N TYR A 103 -7.31 -13.54 15.65
CA TYR A 103 -6.26 -14.48 15.25
C TYR A 103 -4.85 -13.91 15.47
N LEU A 104 -4.51 -12.80 14.79
CA LEU A 104 -3.20 -12.13 14.91
C LEU A 104 -3.20 -11.01 15.95
N ILE A 105 -4.32 -10.31 16.05
CA ILE A 105 -4.54 -9.21 16.98
C ILE A 105 -5.83 -9.55 17.74
N ASN A 106 -5.88 -9.24 19.04
CA ASN A 106 -7.08 -9.32 19.86
C ASN A 106 -7.70 -7.92 19.95
N GLY A 107 -8.85 -7.72 19.31
CA GLY A 107 -9.46 -6.40 19.21
C GLY A 107 -10.64 -6.33 18.26
N PHE A 108 -11.13 -5.14 18.00
CA PHE A 108 -12.26 -4.91 17.10
C PHE A 108 -12.18 -3.53 16.44
N ALA A 109 -12.82 -3.39 15.28
CA ALA A 109 -13.09 -2.10 14.67
C ALA A 109 -14.54 -1.69 14.96
N VAL A 110 -14.75 -0.44 15.37
CA VAL A 110 -16.06 0.07 15.77
C VAL A 110 -16.25 1.52 15.33
N LEU A 111 -17.43 1.82 14.79
CA LEU A 111 -17.89 3.17 14.49
C LEU A 111 -18.54 3.76 15.77
N VAL A 112 -17.92 4.82 16.29
CA VAL A 112 -18.26 5.44 17.59
C VAL A 112 -17.96 6.95 17.57
N THR A 113 -18.48 7.68 18.54
CA THR A 113 -18.16 9.10 18.77
C THR A 113 -16.87 9.27 19.59
N PRO A 114 -16.23 10.45 19.57
CA PRO A 114 -15.10 10.77 20.44
C PRO A 114 -15.35 10.49 21.94
N ASP A 115 -16.53 10.82 22.46
CA ASP A 115 -16.86 10.54 23.88
C ASP A 115 -16.87 9.04 24.21
N GLN A 116 -17.30 8.22 23.25
CA GLN A 116 -17.31 6.77 23.38
C GLN A 116 -15.90 6.19 23.32
N VAL A 117 -15.02 6.78 22.51
CA VAL A 117 -13.60 6.44 22.47
C VAL A 117 -12.95 6.70 23.83
N ASP A 118 -13.26 7.84 24.46
CA ASP A 118 -12.79 8.16 25.81
C ASP A 118 -13.27 7.18 26.88
N LYS A 119 -14.51 6.67 26.76
CA LYS A 119 -15.02 5.62 27.65
C LYS A 119 -14.27 4.30 27.44
N LEU A 120 -13.97 3.95 26.19
CA LEU A 120 -13.25 2.73 25.84
C LEU A 120 -11.77 2.79 26.26
N SER A 121 -11.09 3.92 26.03
CA SER A 121 -9.65 4.08 26.34
C SER A 121 -9.35 3.99 27.85
N ARG A 122 -10.31 4.33 28.70
CA ARG A 122 -10.21 4.24 30.17
C ARG A 122 -10.37 2.82 30.73
N ARG A 123 -10.72 1.84 29.89
CA ARG A 123 -10.93 0.46 30.34
C ARG A 123 -9.60 -0.25 30.53
N ARG A 124 -9.47 -0.97 31.65
CA ARG A 124 -8.27 -1.76 31.95
C ARG A 124 -8.01 -2.83 30.90
N GLU A 125 -9.09 -3.37 30.32
CA GLU A 125 -9.03 -4.39 29.28
C GLU A 125 -8.48 -3.86 27.94
N VAL A 126 -8.56 -2.54 27.70
CA VAL A 126 -8.13 -1.89 26.46
C VAL A 126 -6.65 -1.52 26.55
N ALA A 127 -5.91 -1.89 25.50
CA ALA A 127 -4.50 -1.57 25.34
C ALA A 127 -4.32 -0.26 24.57
N ASN A 128 -5.04 -0.11 23.45
CA ASN A 128 -4.96 1.07 22.58
C ASN A 128 -6.28 1.31 21.84
N VAL A 129 -6.58 2.57 21.53
CA VAL A 129 -7.68 2.99 20.66
C VAL A 129 -7.10 3.95 19.62
N VAL A 130 -7.21 3.60 18.35
CA VAL A 130 -6.62 4.36 17.24
C VAL A 130 -7.71 4.68 16.23
N LEU A 131 -7.76 5.93 15.76
CA LEU A 131 -8.65 6.32 14.68
C LEU A 131 -8.29 5.52 13.42
N ASP A 132 -9.28 4.93 12.77
CA ASP A 132 -9.07 4.25 11.49
C ASP A 132 -8.69 5.29 10.43
N PHE A 133 -7.69 4.96 9.63
CA PHE A 133 -7.15 5.86 8.62
C PHE A 133 -7.00 5.11 7.32
N SER A 134 -7.10 5.83 6.21
CA SER A 134 -6.86 5.25 4.89
C SER A 134 -5.42 4.72 4.83
N VAL A 135 -5.28 3.40 4.81
CA VAL A 135 -4.02 2.72 4.58
C VAL A 135 -3.81 2.58 3.08
N ARG A 136 -2.66 3.07 2.59
CA ARG A 136 -2.15 2.66 1.29
C ARG A 136 -1.36 1.37 1.48
N THR A 137 -1.33 0.52 0.46
CA THR A 137 -0.51 -0.70 0.47
C THR A 137 0.92 -0.33 0.90
N ALA A 138 1.43 -1.03 1.92
CA ALA A 138 2.77 -0.79 2.46
C ALA A 138 3.44 -2.16 2.68
N THR A 139 4.68 -2.29 2.22
CA THR A 139 5.44 -3.57 2.22
C THR A 139 6.64 -3.57 3.16
N THR A 140 6.69 -2.61 4.09
CA THR A 140 7.81 -2.31 5.00
C THR A 140 8.38 -3.50 5.77
N HIS A 141 7.59 -4.53 6.04
CA HIS A 141 8.01 -5.69 6.84
C HIS A 141 8.02 -7.02 6.07
N THR A 142 7.73 -7.01 4.76
CA THR A 142 7.57 -8.26 3.98
C THR A 142 8.84 -9.11 3.98
N PRO A 143 10.05 -8.56 3.76
CA PRO A 143 11.27 -9.37 3.80
C PRO A 143 11.53 -10.00 5.17
N GLN A 144 11.31 -9.26 6.27
CA GLN A 144 11.48 -9.76 7.64
C GLN A 144 10.44 -10.81 7.98
N PHE A 145 9.18 -10.61 7.58
CA PHE A 145 8.11 -11.59 7.78
C PHE A 145 8.40 -12.91 7.07
N LEU A 146 8.96 -12.85 5.86
CA LEU A 146 9.36 -14.03 5.09
C LEU A 146 10.71 -14.63 5.54
N GLY A 147 11.36 -14.05 6.56
CA GLY A 147 12.62 -14.53 7.10
C GLY A 147 13.81 -14.39 6.15
N LEU A 148 13.73 -13.52 5.13
CA LEU A 148 14.81 -13.32 4.16
C LEU A 148 16.15 -12.91 4.80
N PRO A 149 16.19 -11.98 5.78
CA PRO A 149 17.45 -11.56 6.40
C PRO A 149 18.19 -12.68 7.15
N GLN A 150 17.48 -13.74 7.56
CA GLN A 150 18.05 -14.92 8.21
C GLN A 150 18.12 -16.14 7.28
N GLY A 151 17.66 -15.99 6.03
CA GLY A 151 17.51 -17.05 5.05
C GLY A 151 18.24 -16.73 3.75
N ALA A 152 17.47 -16.56 2.68
CA ALA A 152 17.99 -16.43 1.31
C ALA A 152 19.01 -15.29 1.14
N TRP A 153 18.88 -14.17 1.88
CA TRP A 153 19.88 -13.11 1.81
C TRP A 153 21.24 -13.55 2.34
N ILE A 154 21.31 -14.31 3.45
CA ILE A 154 22.59 -14.78 4.01
C ILE A 154 23.31 -15.69 3.01
N GLN A 155 22.57 -16.55 2.32
CA GLN A 155 23.14 -17.45 1.30
C GLN A 155 23.74 -16.68 0.11
N GLY A 156 23.22 -15.48 -0.17
CA GLY A 156 23.67 -14.60 -1.24
C GLY A 156 24.56 -13.43 -0.80
N GLY A 157 25.18 -13.47 0.39
CA GLY A 157 26.10 -12.41 0.84
C GLY A 157 25.45 -11.25 1.62
N GLY A 158 24.18 -11.37 1.98
CA GLY A 158 23.41 -10.36 2.71
C GLY A 158 22.58 -9.46 1.78
N TYR A 159 21.95 -8.43 2.34
CA TYR A 159 21.15 -7.48 1.56
C TYR A 159 22.00 -6.70 0.53
N GLU A 160 23.31 -6.61 0.75
CA GLU A 160 24.28 -5.92 -0.13
C GLU A 160 24.63 -6.71 -1.40
N SER A 161 24.22 -7.97 -1.50
CA SER A 161 24.39 -8.80 -2.70
C SER A 161 23.11 -9.54 -3.13
N ALA A 162 22.01 -9.36 -2.40
CA ALA A 162 20.74 -10.02 -2.68
C ALA A 162 20.15 -9.59 -4.04
N GLY A 163 20.27 -10.49 -5.02
CA GLY A 163 19.82 -10.30 -6.41
C GLY A 163 20.83 -9.59 -7.30
N GLU A 164 22.07 -9.42 -6.86
CA GLU A 164 23.13 -8.79 -7.64
C GLU A 164 23.37 -9.50 -8.97
N GLY A 165 23.50 -8.70 -10.05
CA GLY A 165 23.66 -9.20 -11.42
C GLY A 165 22.37 -9.66 -12.09
N MET A 166 21.23 -9.67 -11.37
CA MET A 166 19.93 -10.01 -11.92
C MET A 166 19.17 -8.77 -12.38
N VAL A 167 18.41 -8.90 -13.46
CA VAL A 167 17.51 -7.89 -14.01
C VAL A 167 16.08 -8.38 -13.85
N ILE A 168 15.29 -7.63 -13.08
CA ILE A 168 13.85 -7.87 -12.94
C ILE A 168 13.11 -6.96 -13.92
N GLY A 169 12.45 -7.57 -14.90
CA GLY A 169 11.53 -6.92 -15.82
C GLY A 169 10.16 -6.74 -15.17
N LEU A 170 9.67 -5.50 -15.08
CA LEU A 170 8.35 -5.17 -14.55
C LEU A 170 7.42 -4.70 -15.66
N ILE A 171 6.32 -5.42 -15.85
CA ILE A 171 5.25 -5.04 -16.79
C ILE A 171 4.07 -4.53 -15.96
N ASP A 172 3.89 -3.21 -15.92
CA ASP A 172 2.97 -2.54 -14.99
C ASP A 172 2.58 -1.13 -15.52
N THR A 173 2.24 -0.19 -14.64
CA THR A 173 1.85 1.21 -14.95
C THR A 173 3.04 2.16 -15.17
N GLY A 174 4.27 1.66 -15.16
CA GLY A 174 5.48 2.46 -15.33
C GLY A 174 6.30 2.56 -14.05
N ILE A 175 7.16 3.58 -13.97
CA ILE A 175 7.95 3.88 -12.76
C ILE A 175 8.14 5.39 -12.55
N ASP A 176 8.12 5.82 -11.29
CA ASP A 176 8.69 7.10 -10.87
C ASP A 176 10.20 6.92 -10.64
N PRO A 177 11.06 7.39 -11.56
CA PRO A 177 12.50 7.20 -11.47
C PRO A 177 13.13 8.02 -10.33
N THR A 178 12.42 8.99 -9.77
CA THR A 178 12.93 9.89 -8.74
C THR A 178 12.81 9.32 -7.33
N HIS A 179 12.09 8.21 -7.17
CA HIS A 179 11.89 7.58 -5.87
C HIS A 179 13.22 7.05 -5.29
N SER A 180 13.47 7.28 -4.01
CA SER A 180 14.72 6.92 -3.33
C SER A 180 15.02 5.41 -3.35
N SER A 181 13.99 4.57 -3.47
CA SER A 181 14.12 3.12 -3.70
C SER A 181 14.91 2.73 -4.96
N PHE A 182 15.07 3.65 -5.92
CA PHE A 182 15.70 3.36 -7.21
C PHE A 182 16.99 4.16 -7.46
N ALA A 183 17.55 4.78 -6.43
CA ALA A 183 18.84 5.47 -6.58
C ALA A 183 20.00 4.46 -6.67
N ASP A 184 21.04 4.77 -7.43
CA ASP A 184 22.21 3.89 -7.65
C ASP A 184 23.49 4.38 -6.94
N LEU A 185 23.37 5.44 -6.12
CA LEU A 185 24.46 6.07 -5.37
C LEU A 185 24.42 5.77 -3.87
N ILE A 186 23.61 4.79 -3.44
CA ILE A 186 23.39 4.52 -2.00
C ILE A 186 24.52 3.68 -1.39
N SER A 187 25.32 2.96 -2.19
CA SER A 187 26.41 2.11 -1.70
C SER A 187 27.75 2.42 -2.36
N GLU A 188 28.84 2.35 -1.59
CA GLU A 188 30.22 2.38 -2.12
C GLU A 188 30.57 1.13 -2.94
N HIS A 189 29.76 0.07 -2.82
CA HIS A 189 29.89 -1.17 -3.59
C HIS A 189 29.57 -0.93 -5.08
N PRO A 190 30.45 -1.40 -6.00
CA PRO A 190 30.20 -1.32 -7.44
C PRO A 190 28.82 -1.89 -7.81
N TYR A 191 28.16 -1.24 -8.76
CA TYR A 191 26.84 -1.66 -9.24
C TYR A 191 26.83 -1.75 -10.77
N PRO A 192 27.56 -2.74 -11.34
CA PRO A 192 27.73 -2.85 -12.78
C PRO A 192 26.43 -3.34 -13.44
N VAL A 193 26.06 -2.73 -14.55
CA VAL A 193 24.97 -3.22 -15.38
C VAL A 193 25.37 -4.56 -16.00
N PRO A 194 24.54 -5.61 -15.95
CA PRO A 194 24.89 -6.92 -16.50
C PRO A 194 25.11 -6.85 -18.01
N ALA A 195 26.16 -7.51 -18.50
CA ALA A 195 26.57 -7.42 -19.91
C ALA A 195 25.57 -8.08 -20.88
N HIS A 196 24.72 -9.00 -20.39
CA HIS A 196 23.69 -9.66 -21.19
C HIS A 196 22.46 -8.78 -21.41
N PHE A 197 22.25 -7.75 -20.59
CA PHE A 197 21.10 -6.86 -20.72
C PHE A 197 21.32 -5.86 -21.86
N SER A 198 20.38 -5.80 -22.80
CA SER A 198 20.42 -4.94 -23.97
C SER A 198 19.26 -3.96 -24.07
N GLY A 199 18.42 -3.86 -23.04
CA GLY A 199 17.31 -2.92 -23.02
C GLY A 199 17.76 -1.46 -23.04
N ILE A 200 16.83 -0.58 -23.41
CA ILE A 200 17.10 0.86 -23.53
C ILE A 200 16.32 1.66 -22.49
N CYS A 201 16.79 2.88 -22.26
CA CYS A 201 16.03 3.92 -21.59
C CYS A 201 15.35 4.81 -22.62
N GLU A 202 14.05 4.66 -22.79
CA GLU A 202 13.25 5.52 -23.66
C GLU A 202 13.23 6.95 -23.13
N VAL A 203 13.56 7.92 -23.98
CA VAL A 203 13.55 9.34 -23.62
C VAL A 203 12.33 10.02 -24.20
N THR A 204 11.52 10.62 -23.32
CA THR A 204 10.33 11.39 -23.68
C THR A 204 10.31 12.70 -22.91
N ARG A 205 9.31 13.56 -23.16
CA ARG A 205 9.13 14.81 -22.41
C ARG A 205 8.94 14.56 -20.91
N ASP A 206 8.17 13.52 -20.57
CA ASP A 206 7.76 13.21 -19.20
C ASP A 206 8.69 12.16 -18.56
N PHE A 207 9.70 11.68 -19.31
CA PHE A 207 10.75 10.76 -18.86
C PHE A 207 12.07 11.16 -19.53
N PRO A 208 12.72 12.24 -19.05
CA PRO A 208 13.86 12.84 -19.73
C PRO A 208 15.14 11.98 -19.66
N SER A 209 16.16 12.38 -20.42
CA SER A 209 17.48 11.77 -20.32
C SER A 209 18.02 11.87 -18.88
N GLY A 210 18.56 10.77 -18.35
CA GLY A 210 19.00 10.65 -16.96
C GLY A 210 17.95 10.06 -16.01
N SER A 211 16.73 9.76 -16.47
CA SER A 211 15.75 9.03 -15.65
C SER A 211 16.17 7.58 -15.35
N CYS A 212 16.90 6.94 -16.26
CA CYS A 212 17.56 5.67 -15.97
C CYS A 212 18.95 5.90 -15.37
N ASN A 213 19.37 4.96 -14.53
CA ASN A 213 20.66 4.94 -13.85
C ASN A 213 21.15 3.49 -13.77
N ARG A 214 22.09 3.16 -12.88
CA ARG A 214 22.57 1.77 -12.76
C ARG A 214 21.60 0.84 -12.01
N LYS A 215 20.54 1.36 -11.39
CA LYS A 215 19.46 0.62 -10.72
C LYS A 215 18.27 0.39 -11.64
N LEU A 216 17.70 1.46 -12.16
CA LEU A 216 16.73 1.43 -13.24
C LEU A 216 17.48 1.50 -14.56
N ILE A 217 17.77 0.34 -15.16
CA ILE A 217 18.68 0.23 -16.31
C ILE A 217 17.96 0.25 -17.66
N GLY A 218 16.64 0.03 -17.67
CA GLY A 218 15.81 0.09 -18.86
C GLY A 218 14.39 0.55 -18.54
N ALA A 219 13.78 1.29 -19.47
CA ALA A 219 12.44 1.82 -19.30
C ALA A 219 11.80 2.06 -20.67
N ARG A 220 10.64 1.45 -20.93
CA ARG A 220 9.87 1.56 -22.18
C ARG A 220 8.37 1.62 -21.89
N HIS A 221 7.60 2.10 -22.86
CA HIS A 221 6.14 2.02 -22.84
C HIS A 221 5.54 1.39 -24.11
N PHE A 222 4.33 0.85 -23.95
CA PHE A 222 3.56 0.18 -24.99
C PHE A 222 2.10 0.63 -24.90
N ALA A 223 1.71 1.56 -25.77
CA ALA A 223 0.34 2.12 -25.82
C ALA A 223 -0.32 2.00 -27.21
N ALA A 224 0.31 1.32 -28.17
CA ALA A 224 -0.08 1.38 -29.57
C ALA A 224 -1.53 0.90 -29.81
N SER A 225 -1.92 -0.18 -29.13
CA SER A 225 -3.30 -0.68 -29.21
C SER A 225 -4.28 0.23 -28.48
N ALA A 226 -3.91 0.79 -27.32
CA ALA A 226 -4.73 1.77 -26.61
C ALA A 226 -4.97 3.06 -27.43
N ILE A 227 -3.93 3.57 -28.08
CA ILE A 227 -3.99 4.76 -28.95
C ILE A 227 -4.85 4.48 -30.19
N THR A 228 -4.65 3.34 -30.84
CA THR A 228 -5.42 2.97 -32.05
C THR A 228 -6.90 2.83 -31.76
N ARG A 229 -7.26 2.37 -30.55
CA ARG A 229 -8.65 2.26 -30.09
C ARG A 229 -9.26 3.60 -29.67
N GLY A 230 -8.48 4.68 -29.60
CA GLY A 230 -8.93 6.00 -29.18
C GLY A 230 -9.30 6.09 -27.69
N VAL A 231 -8.86 5.13 -26.87
CA VAL A 231 -9.15 5.11 -25.42
C VAL A 231 -8.03 5.73 -24.59
N PHE A 232 -6.83 5.86 -25.16
CA PHE A 232 -5.72 6.50 -24.48
C PHE A 232 -5.97 8.01 -24.33
N ASN A 233 -5.92 8.51 -23.10
CA ASN A 233 -6.13 9.91 -22.77
C ASN A 233 -4.85 10.53 -22.19
N SER A 234 -4.17 11.36 -23.00
CA SER A 234 -2.92 12.03 -22.61
C SER A 234 -3.08 13.07 -21.50
N SER A 235 -4.31 13.42 -21.12
CA SER A 235 -4.58 14.29 -19.97
C SER A 235 -4.70 13.50 -18.65
N GLN A 236 -4.81 12.17 -18.72
CA GLN A 236 -4.95 11.29 -17.56
C GLN A 236 -3.71 10.44 -17.29
N ASP A 237 -2.92 10.15 -18.34
CA ASP A 237 -1.73 9.33 -18.24
C ASP A 237 -0.73 9.70 -19.36
N PHE A 238 0.47 9.12 -19.31
CA PHE A 238 1.61 9.46 -20.14
C PHE A 238 1.97 8.33 -21.09
N ALA A 239 2.12 8.65 -22.38
CA ALA A 239 2.72 7.77 -23.38
C ALA A 239 4.25 7.82 -23.24
N SER A 240 4.71 7.38 -22.09
CA SER A 240 6.11 7.33 -21.66
C SER A 240 6.26 6.28 -20.55
N PRO A 241 7.50 5.90 -20.19
CA PRO A 241 7.73 4.96 -19.09
C PRO A 241 7.32 5.50 -17.70
N PHE A 242 7.00 6.79 -17.58
CA PHE A 242 6.64 7.42 -16.31
C PHE A 242 5.34 6.86 -15.74
N ASP A 243 5.32 6.66 -14.42
CA ASP A 243 4.15 6.12 -13.71
C ASP A 243 3.12 7.21 -13.38
N GLY A 244 1.98 7.19 -14.09
CA GLY A 244 0.84 8.08 -13.81
C GLY A 244 -0.12 7.56 -12.75
N ASP A 245 0.03 6.31 -12.30
CA ASP A 245 -0.88 5.63 -11.38
C ASP A 245 -0.27 5.43 -9.98
N GLY A 246 0.98 4.97 -9.94
CA GLY A 246 1.74 4.66 -8.73
C GLY A 246 1.86 3.16 -8.45
N HIS A 247 1.03 2.31 -9.08
CA HIS A 247 1.05 0.87 -8.88
C HIS A 247 2.40 0.26 -9.31
N GLY A 248 2.90 0.61 -10.50
CA GLY A 248 4.18 0.11 -11.02
C GLY A 248 5.37 0.51 -10.16
N THR A 249 5.42 1.77 -9.71
CA THR A 249 6.45 2.26 -8.77
C THR A 249 6.43 1.48 -7.45
N HIS A 250 5.23 1.28 -6.90
CA HIS A 250 5.06 0.53 -5.66
C HIS A 250 5.51 -0.93 -5.85
N THR A 251 5.07 -1.61 -6.90
CA THR A 251 5.47 -2.99 -7.23
C THR A 251 6.98 -3.12 -7.45
N ALA A 252 7.60 -2.20 -8.19
CA ALA A 252 9.03 -2.17 -8.42
C ALA A 252 9.81 -2.03 -7.09
N SER A 253 9.31 -1.21 -6.17
CA SER A 253 9.92 -1.04 -4.84
C SER A 253 9.83 -2.33 -3.99
N ILE A 254 8.77 -3.12 -4.13
CA ILE A 254 8.62 -4.42 -3.46
C ILE A 254 9.61 -5.42 -4.04
N ALA A 255 9.69 -5.52 -5.36
CA ALA A 255 10.54 -6.51 -6.01
C ALA A 255 12.02 -6.22 -5.73
N ALA A 256 12.43 -4.97 -5.99
CA ALA A 256 13.83 -4.61 -6.11
C ALA A 256 14.18 -3.27 -5.48
N GLY A 257 13.32 -2.65 -4.68
CA GLY A 257 13.66 -1.40 -3.99
C GLY A 257 14.90 -1.55 -3.12
N ASN A 258 15.72 -0.50 -3.06
CA ASN A 258 16.91 -0.49 -2.21
C ASN A 258 16.55 -0.78 -0.75
N HIS A 259 17.51 -1.37 -0.04
CA HIS A 259 17.36 -1.66 1.38
C HIS A 259 17.47 -0.38 2.22
N GLY A 260 16.75 -0.30 3.34
CA GLY A 260 16.94 0.76 4.31
C GLY A 260 16.26 2.09 3.96
N ILE A 261 15.32 2.09 3.02
CA ILE A 261 14.66 3.32 2.57
C ILE A 261 13.61 3.75 3.62
N PRO A 262 13.71 4.94 4.22
CA PRO A 262 12.76 5.36 5.24
C PRO A 262 11.37 5.57 4.63
N VAL A 263 10.35 4.98 5.25
CA VAL A 263 8.96 5.17 4.87
C VAL A 263 8.35 6.27 5.71
N VAL A 264 8.03 7.38 5.06
CA VAL A 264 7.42 8.56 5.68
C VAL A 264 6.07 8.84 5.04
N VAL A 265 4.99 8.78 5.83
CA VAL A 265 3.63 9.09 5.36
C VAL A 265 3.04 10.18 6.23
N ALA A 266 2.61 11.29 5.62
CA ALA A 266 2.10 12.47 6.31
C ALA A 266 3.04 12.99 7.42
N GLY A 267 4.36 12.90 7.21
CA GLY A 267 5.38 13.33 8.19
C GLY A 267 5.68 12.32 9.30
N HIS A 268 4.99 11.16 9.33
CA HIS A 268 5.24 10.10 10.30
C HIS A 268 6.15 9.02 9.71
N HIS A 269 7.14 8.57 10.49
CA HIS A 269 8.06 7.50 10.11
C HIS A 269 7.48 6.12 10.48
N PHE A 270 7.41 5.20 9.51
CA PHE A 270 6.86 3.84 9.65
C PHE A 270 7.95 2.76 9.56
N GLY A 271 9.22 3.15 9.76
CA GLY A 271 10.38 2.29 9.63
C GLY A 271 10.99 2.33 8.23
N ASN A 272 11.81 1.33 7.92
CA ASN A 272 12.56 1.28 6.67
C ASN A 272 12.02 0.16 5.78
N ALA A 273 11.73 0.50 4.53
CA ALA A 273 11.39 -0.44 3.48
C ALA A 273 12.62 -1.06 2.83
N SER A 274 12.39 -2.20 2.21
CA SER A 274 13.37 -2.92 1.41
C SER A 274 12.61 -3.74 0.37
N GLY A 275 13.17 -3.82 -0.84
CA GLY A 275 12.75 -4.81 -1.81
C GLY A 275 13.15 -6.22 -1.38
N MET A 276 12.61 -7.22 -2.08
CA MET A 276 12.94 -8.63 -1.91
C MET A 276 14.35 -8.95 -2.43
N ALA A 277 14.76 -8.30 -3.51
CA ALA A 277 16.10 -8.35 -4.09
C ALA A 277 16.70 -6.92 -4.19
N PRO A 278 17.17 -6.34 -3.07
CA PRO A 278 17.61 -4.93 -3.03
C PRO A 278 18.74 -4.58 -4.01
N ARG A 279 19.49 -5.56 -4.52
CA ARG A 279 20.63 -5.37 -5.42
C ARG A 279 20.37 -5.87 -6.84
N SER A 280 19.13 -6.25 -7.18
CA SER A 280 18.79 -6.50 -8.57
C SER A 280 18.58 -5.20 -9.34
N HIS A 281 18.88 -5.22 -10.63
CA HIS A 281 18.52 -4.18 -11.56
C HIS A 281 17.03 -4.26 -11.91
N ILE A 282 16.50 -3.13 -12.35
CA ILE A 282 15.10 -2.95 -12.72
C ILE A 282 15.05 -2.56 -14.19
N ALA A 283 14.20 -3.23 -14.96
CA ALA A 283 13.80 -2.83 -16.30
C ALA A 283 12.27 -2.71 -16.34
N VAL A 284 11.74 -1.58 -16.80
CA VAL A 284 10.29 -1.31 -16.76
C VAL A 284 9.70 -1.28 -18.16
N TYR A 285 8.57 -1.94 -18.32
CA TYR A 285 7.83 -2.06 -19.57
C TYR A 285 6.38 -1.68 -19.29
N LYS A 286 6.07 -0.39 -19.40
CA LYS A 286 4.72 0.12 -19.13
C LYS A 286 3.75 -0.38 -20.20
N ALA A 287 2.77 -1.17 -19.81
CA ALA A 287 1.70 -1.65 -20.70
C ALA A 287 0.30 -1.49 -20.07
N LEU A 288 0.25 -1.02 -18.83
CA LEU A 288 -0.97 -0.69 -18.10
C LEU A 288 -1.07 0.82 -17.90
N TYR A 289 -2.29 1.31 -17.90
CA TYR A 289 -2.63 2.72 -17.85
C TYR A 289 -3.84 2.95 -16.96
N LYS A 290 -3.88 4.11 -16.35
CA LYS A 290 -4.93 4.50 -15.43
C LYS A 290 -6.30 4.51 -16.11
N GLY A 291 -7.30 3.95 -15.44
CA GLY A 291 -8.70 3.98 -15.86
C GLY A 291 -9.14 2.85 -16.80
N PHE A 292 -8.23 2.28 -17.60
CA PHE A 292 -8.57 1.16 -18.50
C PHE A 292 -7.66 -0.06 -18.38
N GLY A 293 -6.59 0.00 -17.58
CA GLY A 293 -5.61 -1.09 -17.49
C GLY A 293 -4.79 -1.17 -18.77
N GLY A 294 -4.77 -2.31 -19.43
CA GLY A 294 -4.00 -2.51 -20.66
C GLY A 294 -4.68 -3.43 -21.64
N PHE A 295 -4.19 -3.45 -22.88
CA PHE A 295 -4.65 -4.38 -23.91
C PHE A 295 -3.66 -5.51 -24.06
N ALA A 296 -4.17 -6.71 -24.34
CA ALA A 296 -3.35 -7.91 -24.52
C ALA A 296 -2.25 -7.71 -25.57
N ALA A 297 -2.49 -6.97 -26.64
CA ALA A 297 -1.47 -6.68 -27.66
C ALA A 297 -0.30 -5.87 -27.10
N ASP A 298 -0.56 -4.83 -26.30
CA ASP A 298 0.47 -3.98 -25.70
C ASP A 298 1.24 -4.77 -24.62
N VAL A 299 0.54 -5.58 -23.82
CA VAL A 299 1.13 -6.46 -22.80
C VAL A 299 2.03 -7.53 -23.45
N VAL A 300 1.57 -8.21 -24.50
CA VAL A 300 2.37 -9.23 -25.18
C VAL A 300 3.60 -8.60 -25.83
N ALA A 301 3.48 -7.41 -26.42
CA ALA A 301 4.63 -6.68 -26.94
C ALA A 301 5.65 -6.30 -25.85
N ALA A 302 5.17 -5.93 -24.65
CA ALA A 302 6.02 -5.68 -23.49
C ALA A 302 6.75 -6.95 -23.01
N ILE A 303 6.07 -8.09 -22.95
CA ILE A 303 6.67 -9.39 -22.59
C ILE A 303 7.76 -9.77 -23.60
N ASP A 304 7.44 -9.67 -24.90
CA ASP A 304 8.35 -10.02 -25.99
C ASP A 304 9.61 -9.14 -25.97
N GLN A 305 9.44 -7.83 -25.80
CA GLN A 305 10.58 -6.91 -25.68
C GLN A 305 11.41 -7.19 -24.42
N ALA A 306 10.78 -7.49 -23.29
CA ALA A 306 11.50 -7.80 -22.05
C ALA A 306 12.38 -9.06 -22.22
N ALA A 307 11.84 -10.10 -22.86
CA ALA A 307 12.61 -11.30 -23.19
C ALA A 307 13.77 -11.00 -24.14
N GLN A 308 13.53 -10.17 -25.18
CA GLN A 308 14.56 -9.76 -26.13
C GLN A 308 15.69 -8.94 -25.47
N ASP A 309 15.35 -8.11 -24.49
CA ASP A 309 16.29 -7.26 -23.77
C ASP A 309 17.15 -8.04 -22.76
N GLY A 310 16.86 -9.33 -22.54
CA GLY A 310 17.62 -10.19 -21.64
C GLY A 310 17.28 -10.00 -20.16
N VAL A 311 16.00 -9.77 -19.82
CA VAL A 311 15.57 -9.80 -18.40
C VAL A 311 15.63 -11.22 -17.85
N ASP A 312 16.09 -11.39 -16.61
CA ASP A 312 16.22 -12.71 -15.99
C ASP A 312 14.88 -13.20 -15.40
N ILE A 313 14.09 -12.26 -14.88
CA ILE A 313 12.79 -12.52 -14.25
C ILE A 313 11.77 -11.50 -14.74
N ILE A 314 10.63 -11.97 -15.25
CA ILE A 314 9.48 -11.10 -15.50
C ILE A 314 8.53 -11.16 -14.30
N SER A 315 8.26 -9.99 -13.72
CA SER A 315 7.18 -9.76 -12.77
C SER A 315 6.03 -9.05 -13.49
N PHE A 316 4.88 -9.70 -13.53
CA PHE A 316 3.69 -9.19 -14.17
C PHE A 316 2.49 -9.31 -13.23
N ILE A 317 1.81 -8.19 -12.98
CA ILE A 317 0.61 -8.16 -12.15
C ILE A 317 -0.58 -7.88 -13.07
N ASN A 318 -1.22 -8.96 -13.53
CA ASN A 318 -2.50 -8.87 -14.20
C ASN A 318 -3.62 -9.23 -13.23
N LEU A 319 -4.64 -8.38 -13.16
CA LEU A 319 -5.96 -8.79 -12.72
C LEU A 319 -6.79 -9.05 -13.98
N PRO A 320 -7.01 -10.31 -14.40
CA PRO A 320 -8.15 -10.58 -15.25
C PRO A 320 -9.38 -10.19 -14.44
N THR A 321 -10.27 -9.39 -15.02
CA THR A 321 -11.59 -9.15 -14.46
C THR A 321 -12.34 -10.49 -14.35
N GLY A 322 -12.22 -11.16 -13.20
CA GLY A 322 -12.93 -12.41 -12.88
C GLY A 322 -12.12 -13.57 -12.28
N VAL A 323 -10.79 -13.46 -12.09
CA VAL A 323 -10.00 -14.53 -11.44
C VAL A 323 -9.07 -13.96 -10.38
N LEU A 324 -8.93 -14.68 -9.26
CA LEU A 324 -8.08 -14.34 -8.11
C LEU A 324 -6.66 -13.92 -8.55
N PRO A 325 -6.02 -12.96 -7.83
CA PRO A 325 -4.68 -12.49 -8.17
C PRO A 325 -3.69 -13.65 -8.17
N ALA A 326 -3.02 -13.84 -9.31
CA ALA A 326 -1.90 -14.77 -9.45
C ALA A 326 -0.65 -13.96 -9.81
N LEU A 327 0.32 -13.91 -8.90
CA LEU A 327 1.69 -13.55 -9.24
C LEU A 327 2.23 -14.66 -10.15
N GLN A 328 2.51 -14.34 -11.41
CA GLN A 328 3.22 -15.25 -12.31
C GLN A 328 4.66 -14.78 -12.44
N TYR A 329 5.58 -15.61 -11.96
CA TYR A 329 7.01 -15.46 -12.20
C TYR A 329 7.37 -16.33 -13.39
N PHE A 330 7.92 -15.74 -14.44
CA PHE A 330 8.58 -16.47 -15.51
C PHE A 330 10.08 -16.29 -15.34
N SER A 331 10.79 -17.39 -15.07
CA SER A 331 12.25 -17.44 -15.28
C SER A 331 12.47 -17.74 -16.75
N ILE A 332 13.17 -16.84 -17.43
CA ILE A 332 13.60 -17.05 -18.82
C ILE A 332 14.92 -17.83 -18.75
N PRO A 333 15.04 -18.99 -19.44
CA PRO A 333 16.22 -19.86 -19.35
C PRO A 333 17.48 -19.27 -19.97
#